data_AF-A0A966WWQ6-F1
#
_entry.id   AF-A0A966WWQ6-F1
#
_cell.length_a   1.000
_cell.length_b   1.000
_cell.length_c   1.000
_cell.angle_alpha   90.00
_cell.angle_beta   90.00
_cell.angle_gamma   90.00
#
_symmetry.space_group_name_H-M   'P 1'
#
loop_
_entity.id
_entity.type
_entity.pdbx_description
1 polymer ?
#
loop_
_entity_poly.entity_id
_entity_poly.type
_entity_poly.pdbx_seq_one_letter_code
_entity_poly.pdbx_strand_id
1 'polypeptide(L)'
;MTDYALGSAIRAALDQQHQATGLAVDPRTVEARLPQLVQADQQDLLPALSFLLRSRALASALAQPRGSDDGRIATRLLAEVQAQYSPAICQRLQGVIQGLVGLPQQPAANPSWSTAPATPAVTTLVTSGNGGGGNWVVALLCFLIGVVGSGLLLVLWLQHQARQSASGSAPPAALPTPATPAPAPLTAAPAAPSTAAPLGTDAINAAVASIQGLYAALSAKDYATAASHYGPVAADQFDPTFFNQFERVTVTDLRETSSSGSMVNFEAVVTFVYPNGDVQTESRRFTVDTRTTPPLITSSEFGQVLQPR
;
A
#
# COMPACT_ATOMS: atom_id res chain seq x y z
N MET A 1 -21.50 18.71 -15.12
CA MET A 1 -20.32 17.87 -15.42
C MET A 1 -20.43 16.69 -14.49
N THR A 2 -20.19 15.45 -14.93
CA THR A 2 -20.29 14.32 -14.00
C THR A 2 -19.13 14.36 -12.99
N ASP A 3 -19.31 13.76 -11.81
CA ASP A 3 -18.24 13.67 -10.82
C ASP A 3 -17.02 12.91 -11.38
N TYR A 4 -17.24 11.91 -12.23
CA TYR A 4 -16.17 11.26 -13.01
C TYR A 4 -15.41 12.24 -13.93
N ALA A 5 -16.14 13.08 -14.67
CA ALA A 5 -15.54 14.08 -15.55
C ALA A 5 -14.78 15.18 -14.76
N LEU A 6 -15.22 15.49 -13.54
CA LEU A 6 -14.45 16.35 -12.63
C LEU A 6 -13.11 15.69 -12.26
N GLY A 7 -13.15 14.41 -11.89
CA GLY A 7 -11.94 13.64 -11.58
C GLY A 7 -10.94 13.60 -12.73
N SER A 8 -11.42 13.35 -13.95
CA SER A 8 -10.56 13.33 -15.14
C SER A 8 -10.01 14.72 -15.50
N ALA A 9 -10.78 15.79 -15.27
CA ALA A 9 -10.31 17.16 -15.45
C ALA A 9 -9.20 17.53 -14.44
N ILE A 10 -9.34 17.12 -13.17
CA ILE A 10 -8.29 17.31 -12.15
C ILE A 10 -7.03 16.53 -12.55
N ARG A 11 -7.17 15.29 -13.01
CA ARG A 11 -6.05 14.50 -13.53
C ARG A 11 -5.33 15.22 -14.66
N ALA A 12 -6.08 15.72 -15.65
CA ALA A 12 -5.51 16.45 -16.78
C ALA A 12 -4.75 17.72 -16.32
N ALA A 13 -5.21 18.40 -15.28
CA ALA A 13 -4.52 19.55 -14.71
C ALA A 13 -3.19 19.15 -14.02
N LEU A 14 -3.18 18.04 -13.27
CA LEU A 14 -1.97 17.49 -12.66
C LEU A 14 -0.95 17.08 -13.73
N ASP A 15 -1.42 16.45 -14.81
CA ASP A 15 -0.60 16.03 -15.95
C ASP A 15 0.03 17.22 -16.68
N GLN A 16 -0.78 18.25 -16.94
CA GLN A 16 -0.33 19.48 -17.58
C GLN A 16 0.76 20.18 -16.74
N GLN A 17 0.60 20.19 -15.42
CA GLN A 17 1.61 20.77 -14.52
C GLN A 17 2.91 19.98 -14.55
N HIS A 18 2.83 18.65 -14.48
CA HIS A 18 4.01 17.79 -14.54
C HIS A 18 4.80 17.98 -15.85
N GLN A 19 4.09 18.06 -16.98
CA GLN A 19 4.69 18.32 -18.30
C GLN A 19 5.31 19.71 -18.40
N ALA A 20 4.70 20.73 -17.79
CA ALA A 20 5.17 22.11 -17.88
C ALA A 20 6.43 22.37 -17.04
N THR A 21 6.53 21.78 -15.84
CA THR A 21 7.66 22.05 -14.92
C THR A 21 8.77 21.02 -15.03
N GLY A 22 8.50 19.81 -15.54
CA GLY A 22 9.44 18.69 -15.50
C GLY A 22 9.81 18.24 -14.08
N LEU A 23 9.09 18.74 -13.07
CA LEU A 23 9.34 18.51 -11.64
C LEU A 23 8.16 17.76 -11.01
N ALA A 24 8.33 17.39 -9.74
CA ALA A 24 7.26 16.85 -8.93
C ALA A 24 6.04 17.80 -8.92
N VAL A 25 4.85 17.21 -9.00
CA VAL A 25 3.59 17.95 -9.01
C VAL A 25 3.38 18.63 -7.65
N ASP A 26 3.17 19.95 -7.66
CA ASP A 26 2.79 20.71 -6.47
C ASP A 26 1.25 20.76 -6.37
N PRO A 27 0.64 20.07 -5.38
CA PRO A 27 -0.81 20.00 -5.23
C PRO A 27 -1.45 21.36 -4.95
N ARG A 28 -0.72 22.33 -4.39
CA ARG A 28 -1.26 23.68 -4.09
C ARG A 28 -1.64 24.43 -5.37
N THR A 29 -0.91 24.18 -6.45
CA THR A 29 -1.17 24.81 -7.75
C THR A 29 -2.49 24.31 -8.34
N VAL A 30 -2.77 23.01 -8.24
CA VAL A 30 -4.06 22.43 -8.68
C VAL A 30 -5.19 22.82 -7.73
N GLU A 31 -4.93 22.89 -6.42
CA GLU A 31 -5.89 23.34 -5.43
C GLU A 31 -6.39 24.76 -5.72
N ALA A 32 -5.51 25.68 -6.09
CA ALA A 32 -5.87 27.05 -6.49
C ALA A 32 -6.79 27.10 -7.74
N ARG A 33 -6.76 26.06 -8.58
CA ARG A 33 -7.61 25.94 -9.79
C ARG A 33 -8.93 25.20 -9.53
N LEU A 34 -9.10 24.54 -8.38
CA LEU A 34 -10.33 23.79 -8.07
C LEU A 34 -11.61 24.62 -8.22
N PRO A 35 -11.71 25.89 -7.76
CA PRO A 35 -12.93 26.67 -7.90
C PRO A 35 -13.33 26.94 -9.37
N GLN A 36 -12.40 26.83 -10.31
CA GLN A 36 -12.67 26.99 -11.75
C GLN A 36 -13.10 25.67 -12.41
N LEU A 37 -12.69 24.53 -11.84
CA LEU A 37 -13.02 23.20 -12.34
C LEU A 37 -14.38 22.72 -11.82
N VAL A 38 -14.73 23.11 -10.59
CA VAL A 38 -15.94 22.65 -9.90
C VAL A 38 -17.17 23.45 -10.34
N GLN A 39 -18.26 22.76 -10.69
CA GLN A 39 -19.54 23.39 -11.04
C GLN A 39 -20.37 23.76 -9.81
N ALA A 40 -21.44 24.56 -10.00
CA ALA A 40 -22.29 25.05 -8.90
C ALA A 40 -22.92 23.92 -8.07
N ASP A 41 -23.27 22.80 -8.70
CA ASP A 41 -23.82 21.58 -8.09
C ASP A 41 -22.77 20.67 -7.43
N GLN A 42 -21.49 21.04 -7.51
CA GLN A 42 -20.35 20.29 -6.97
C GLN A 42 -19.60 21.08 -5.87
N GLN A 43 -20.08 22.27 -5.49
CA GLN A 43 -19.38 23.13 -4.51
C GLN A 43 -19.23 22.48 -3.13
N ASP A 44 -20.15 21.61 -2.75
CA ASP A 44 -20.11 20.80 -1.54
C ASP A 44 -18.91 19.83 -1.50
N LEU A 45 -18.32 19.50 -2.65
CA LEU A 45 -17.15 18.61 -2.74
C LEU A 45 -15.83 19.34 -2.51
N LEU A 46 -15.78 20.69 -2.58
CA LEU A 46 -14.53 21.46 -2.52
C LEU A 46 -13.64 21.12 -1.31
N PRO A 47 -14.16 21.06 -0.06
CA PRO A 47 -13.33 20.71 1.09
C PRO A 47 -12.70 19.32 0.96
N ALA A 48 -13.47 18.37 0.43
CA ALA A 48 -13.05 16.99 0.28
C ALA A 48 -12.07 16.79 -0.88
N LEU A 49 -12.19 17.58 -1.95
CA LEU A 49 -11.22 17.64 -3.05
C LEU A 49 -9.89 18.25 -2.59
N SER A 50 -9.94 19.34 -1.80
CA SER A 50 -8.72 19.93 -1.20
C SER A 50 -8.01 18.93 -0.29
N PHE A 51 -8.76 18.20 0.54
CA PHE A 51 -8.22 17.12 1.36
C PHE A 51 -7.56 16.02 0.51
N LEU A 52 -8.24 15.54 -0.53
CA LEU A 52 -7.72 14.52 -1.45
C LEU A 52 -6.42 14.96 -2.13
N LEU A 53 -6.33 16.21 -2.60
CA LEU A 53 -5.13 16.76 -3.22
C LEU A 53 -3.92 16.78 -2.28
N ARG A 54 -4.17 16.87 -0.97
CA ARG A 54 -3.13 16.88 0.07
C ARG A 54 -2.87 15.49 0.66
N SER A 55 -3.62 14.47 0.25
CA SER A 55 -3.48 13.11 0.75
C SER A 55 -2.13 12.50 0.38
N ARG A 56 -1.58 11.69 1.30
CA ARG A 56 -0.33 10.95 1.05
C ARG A 56 -0.53 9.87 -0.01
N ALA A 57 -1.72 9.25 -0.04
CA ALA A 57 -2.06 8.26 -1.05
C ALA A 57 -1.99 8.86 -2.47
N LEU A 58 -2.55 10.05 -2.71
CA LEU A 58 -2.46 10.70 -4.01
C LEU A 58 -1.03 11.10 -4.36
N ALA A 59 -0.28 11.68 -3.41
CA ALA A 59 1.12 12.03 -3.64
C ALA A 59 1.96 10.81 -4.04
N SER A 60 1.73 9.65 -3.39
CA SER A 60 2.39 8.40 -3.75
C SER A 60 1.98 7.89 -5.13
N ALA A 61 0.70 8.00 -5.49
CA ALA A 61 0.18 7.62 -6.79
C ALA A 61 0.80 8.45 -7.93
N LEU A 62 0.96 9.75 -7.72
CA LEU A 62 1.58 10.65 -8.71
C LEU A 62 3.08 10.39 -8.91
N ALA A 63 3.74 9.78 -7.93
CA ALA A 63 5.15 9.39 -8.03
C ALA A 63 5.38 8.06 -8.77
N GLN A 64 4.33 7.24 -8.94
CA GLN A 64 4.43 5.92 -9.55
C GLN A 64 4.20 5.95 -11.07
N PRO A 65 4.84 5.04 -11.84
CA PRO A 65 4.53 4.85 -13.25
C PRO A 65 3.07 4.41 -13.44
N ARG A 66 2.37 5.03 -14.39
CA ARG A 66 0.93 4.80 -14.61
C ARG A 66 0.60 3.34 -14.91
N GLY A 67 -0.55 2.89 -14.38
CA GLY A 67 -1.18 1.64 -14.78
C GLY A 67 -0.77 0.39 -13.99
N SER A 68 0.13 0.50 -13.02
CA SER A 68 0.57 -0.67 -12.24
C SER A 68 -0.29 -0.97 -11.01
N ASP A 69 -0.98 0.01 -10.41
CA ASP A 69 -1.77 -0.20 -9.18
C ASP A 69 -3.00 0.73 -9.03
N ASP A 70 -3.55 1.21 -10.15
CA ASP A 70 -4.66 2.20 -10.20
C ASP A 70 -5.89 1.78 -9.35
N GLY A 71 -6.23 0.48 -9.33
CA GLY A 71 -7.32 -0.04 -8.50
C GLY A 71 -7.05 0.07 -6.99
N ARG A 72 -5.83 -0.24 -6.54
CA ARG A 72 -5.45 -0.17 -5.13
C ARG A 72 -5.39 1.26 -4.62
N ILE A 73 -4.86 2.16 -5.45
CA ILE A 73 -4.80 3.59 -5.15
C ILE A 73 -6.21 4.15 -4.94
N ALA A 74 -7.16 3.79 -5.82
CA ALA A 74 -8.55 4.23 -5.68
C ALA A 74 -9.18 3.74 -4.36
N THR A 75 -8.97 2.47 -3.99
CA THR A 75 -9.46 1.91 -2.72
C THR A 75 -8.87 2.65 -1.51
N ARG A 76 -7.57 2.92 -1.53
CA ARG A 76 -6.89 3.62 -0.43
C ARG A 76 -7.37 5.07 -0.28
N LEU A 77 -7.53 5.80 -1.40
CA LEU A 77 -8.08 7.15 -1.39
C LEU A 77 -9.51 7.18 -0.86
N LEU A 78 -10.34 6.21 -1.25
CA LEU A 78 -11.71 6.10 -0.76
C LEU A 78 -11.76 5.85 0.76
N ALA A 79 -10.88 4.99 1.28
CA ALA A 79 -10.78 4.74 2.72
C ALA A 79 -10.38 6.00 3.51
N GLU A 80 -9.43 6.80 3.01
CA GLU A 80 -9.04 8.07 3.66
C GLU A 80 -10.19 9.09 3.68
N VAL A 81 -10.98 9.18 2.61
CA VAL A 81 -12.15 10.05 2.53
C VAL A 81 -13.27 9.58 3.47
N GLN A 82 -13.54 8.28 3.51
CA GLN A 82 -14.58 7.69 4.37
C GLN A 82 -14.32 7.92 5.87
N ALA A 83 -13.05 8.10 6.26
CA ALA A 83 -12.70 8.43 7.64
C ALA A 83 -13.07 9.86 8.06
N GLN A 84 -13.27 10.79 7.10
CA GLN A 84 -13.45 12.22 7.39
C GLN A 84 -14.78 12.81 6.92
N TYR A 85 -15.43 12.21 5.93
CA TYR A 85 -16.61 12.78 5.29
C TYR A 85 -17.85 11.91 5.43
N SER A 86 -19.02 12.53 5.24
CA SER A 86 -20.30 11.82 5.32
C SER A 86 -20.46 10.81 4.17
N PRO A 87 -21.31 9.78 4.32
CA PRO A 87 -21.55 8.79 3.27
C PRO A 87 -22.00 9.40 1.94
N ALA A 88 -22.79 10.48 1.99
CA ALA A 88 -23.25 11.19 0.80
C ALA A 88 -22.10 11.82 0.00
N ILE A 89 -21.14 12.46 0.69
CA ILE A 89 -19.95 13.03 0.06
C ILE A 89 -19.05 11.92 -0.48
N CYS A 90 -18.88 10.84 0.28
CA CYS A 90 -18.08 9.68 -0.14
C CYS A 90 -18.61 9.05 -1.44
N GLN A 91 -19.94 8.93 -1.56
CA GLN A 91 -20.58 8.38 -2.75
C GLN A 91 -20.30 9.23 -4.00
N ARG A 92 -20.37 10.56 -3.87
CA ARG A 92 -20.02 11.49 -4.96
C ARG A 92 -18.53 11.44 -5.31
N LEU A 93 -17.68 11.43 -4.29
CA LEU A 93 -16.23 11.35 -4.47
C LEU A 93 -15.76 10.04 -5.11
N GLN A 94 -16.49 8.94 -4.97
CA GLN A 94 -16.15 7.69 -5.66
C GLN A 94 -16.02 7.91 -7.18
N GLY A 95 -16.95 8.65 -7.79
CA GLY A 95 -16.88 8.99 -9.21
C GLY A 95 -15.65 9.85 -9.53
N VAL A 96 -15.37 10.86 -8.69
CA VAL A 96 -14.18 11.72 -8.84
C VAL A 96 -12.89 10.92 -8.75
N ILE A 97 -12.76 10.05 -7.75
CA ILE A 97 -11.56 9.23 -7.53
C ILE A 97 -11.35 8.27 -8.73
N GLN A 98 -12.42 7.66 -9.26
CA GLN A 98 -12.32 6.84 -10.46
C GLN A 98 -11.79 7.65 -11.66
N GLY A 99 -12.31 8.85 -11.90
CA GLY A 99 -11.83 9.72 -12.98
C GLY A 99 -10.40 10.21 -12.76
N LEU A 100 -10.05 10.52 -11.52
CA LEU A 100 -8.72 10.98 -11.12
C LEU A 100 -7.66 9.90 -11.38
N VAL A 101 -7.97 8.64 -11.06
CA VAL A 101 -7.06 7.50 -11.24
C VAL A 101 -7.22 6.86 -12.65
N GLY A 102 -8.25 7.25 -13.41
CA GLY A 102 -8.52 6.80 -14.79
C GLY A 102 -9.02 5.37 -14.89
N LEU A 103 -9.69 4.90 -13.84
CA LEU A 103 -10.43 3.66 -13.90
C LEU A 103 -11.66 3.84 -14.79
N PRO A 104 -12.09 2.81 -15.55
CA PRO A 104 -13.32 2.92 -16.33
C PRO A 104 -14.49 3.27 -15.41
N GLN A 105 -15.36 4.16 -15.86
CA GLN A 105 -16.56 4.52 -15.12
C GLN A 105 -17.39 3.24 -14.91
N GLN A 106 -17.57 2.85 -13.65
CA GLN A 106 -18.43 1.73 -13.33
C GLN A 106 -19.86 2.15 -13.69
N PRO A 107 -20.60 1.37 -14.51
CA PRO A 107 -21.99 1.68 -14.81
C PRO A 107 -22.72 1.86 -13.48
N ALA A 108 -23.38 3.01 -13.29
CA ALA A 108 -24.20 3.22 -12.12
C ALA A 108 -25.14 2.03 -12.01
N ALA A 109 -25.02 1.25 -10.94
CA ALA A 109 -25.99 0.21 -10.66
C ALA A 109 -27.32 0.95 -10.55
N ASN A 110 -28.16 0.84 -11.57
CA ASN A 110 -29.49 1.41 -11.54
C ASN A 110 -30.12 0.91 -10.24
N PRO A 111 -30.56 1.80 -9.34
CA PRO A 111 -31.39 1.36 -8.24
C PRO A 111 -32.70 0.92 -8.88
N SER A 112 -32.77 -0.36 -9.25
CA SER A 112 -34.04 -1.03 -9.51
C SER A 112 -34.73 -1.07 -8.17
N TRP A 113 -35.52 -0.05 -7.87
CA TRP A 113 -36.41 -0.09 -6.72
C TRP A 113 -37.29 -1.31 -6.90
N SER A 114 -37.15 -2.26 -5.99
CA SER A 114 -38.03 -3.40 -5.84
C SER A 114 -39.48 -2.93 -5.79
N THR A 115 -40.19 -3.12 -6.90
CA THR A 115 -41.63 -3.31 -6.84
C THR A 115 -41.87 -4.71 -6.28
N ALA A 116 -42.66 -4.77 -5.21
CA ALA A 116 -43.02 -5.97 -4.44
C ALA A 116 -43.70 -7.08 -5.30
N PRO A 117 -43.88 -8.31 -4.76
CA PRO A 117 -43.81 -9.56 -5.50
C PRO A 117 -45.10 -9.93 -6.21
N ALA A 118 -44.98 -10.52 -7.40
CA ALA A 118 -45.98 -11.41 -7.96
C ALA A 118 -45.47 -12.85 -7.92
N THR A 119 -46.40 -13.73 -7.53
CA THR A 119 -46.32 -15.17 -7.25
C THR A 119 -45.67 -16.05 -8.34
N PRO A 120 -45.25 -17.29 -8.00
CA PRO A 120 -44.32 -18.08 -8.79
C PRO A 120 -45.02 -18.84 -9.93
N ALA A 121 -44.39 -18.84 -11.11
CA ALA A 121 -44.65 -19.82 -12.15
C ALA A 121 -43.46 -20.79 -12.24
N VAL A 122 -43.75 -22.05 -11.94
CA VAL A 122 -42.93 -23.22 -12.20
C VAL A 122 -42.56 -23.27 -13.69
N THR A 123 -41.29 -23.36 -14.03
CA THR A 123 -40.86 -24.03 -15.28
C THR A 123 -39.47 -24.65 -15.10
N THR A 124 -39.40 -25.82 -15.70
CA THR A 124 -38.48 -26.94 -15.57
C THR A 124 -37.07 -26.69 -16.12
N LEU A 125 -36.13 -27.35 -15.44
CA LEU A 125 -34.84 -27.90 -15.87
C LEU A 125 -34.62 -28.06 -17.39
N VAL A 126 -33.50 -27.51 -17.90
CA VAL A 126 -32.74 -28.13 -19.01
C VAL A 126 -31.25 -28.07 -18.66
N THR A 127 -30.64 -29.25 -18.65
CA THR A 127 -29.19 -29.45 -18.56
C THR A 127 -28.59 -29.48 -19.97
N SER A 128 -27.49 -28.76 -20.19
CA SER A 128 -26.44 -29.03 -21.19
C SER A 128 -25.36 -27.97 -20.94
N GLY A 129 -24.08 -28.25 -20.73
CA GLY A 129 -23.29 -29.37 -21.20
C GLY A 129 -22.13 -28.81 -22.04
N ASN A 130 -20.94 -28.71 -21.41
CA ASN A 130 -19.61 -28.84 -22.02
C ASN A 130 -19.06 -27.70 -22.93
N GLY A 131 -17.87 -27.19 -22.59
CA GLY A 131 -17.01 -26.48 -23.55
C GLY A 131 -15.81 -25.70 -22.99
N GLY A 132 -14.61 -26.33 -23.01
CA GLY A 132 -13.28 -25.73 -23.25
C GLY A 132 -12.73 -24.72 -22.23
N GLY A 133 -11.55 -24.86 -21.63
CA GLY A 133 -10.31 -25.40 -22.17
C GLY A 133 -9.35 -24.27 -22.53
N GLY A 134 -8.35 -24.01 -21.67
CA GLY A 134 -7.12 -23.29 -22.02
C GLY A 134 -7.11 -21.79 -21.75
N ASN A 135 -6.53 -21.35 -20.62
CA ASN A 135 -5.77 -20.09 -20.50
C ASN A 135 -5.10 -19.83 -19.13
N TRP A 136 -5.07 -20.81 -18.21
CA TRP A 136 -4.37 -20.61 -16.92
C TRP A 136 -2.83 -20.70 -17.03
N VAL A 137 -2.31 -21.32 -18.10
CA VAL A 137 -0.86 -21.47 -18.32
C VAL A 137 -0.19 -20.15 -18.77
N VAL A 138 -0.94 -19.21 -19.36
CA VAL A 138 -0.40 -17.90 -19.75
C VAL A 138 -0.29 -16.94 -18.54
N ALA A 139 -1.14 -17.10 -17.53
CA ALA A 139 -1.08 -16.30 -16.30
C ALA A 139 0.14 -16.64 -15.42
N LEU A 140 0.67 -17.87 -15.50
CA LEU A 140 1.83 -18.29 -14.69
C LEU A 140 3.19 -17.86 -15.28
N LEU A 141 3.26 -17.58 -16.59
CA LEU A 141 4.51 -17.25 -17.29
C LEU A 141 4.88 -15.76 -17.26
N CYS A 142 3.92 -14.86 -17.06
CA CYS A 142 4.21 -13.42 -16.93
C CYS A 142 4.82 -13.04 -15.57
N PHE A 143 4.70 -13.90 -14.54
CA PHE A 143 5.27 -13.60 -13.22
C PHE A 143 6.78 -13.90 -13.11
N LEU A 144 7.30 -14.83 -13.91
CA LEU A 144 8.73 -15.21 -13.88
C LEU A 144 9.63 -14.30 -14.73
N ILE A 145 9.09 -13.61 -15.75
CA ILE A 145 9.89 -12.74 -16.63
C ILE A 145 10.08 -11.33 -16.01
N GLY A 146 9.17 -10.87 -15.14
CA GLY A 146 9.28 -9.58 -14.45
C GLY A 146 10.36 -9.49 -13.35
N VAL A 147 10.76 -10.63 -12.79
CA VAL A 147 11.74 -10.69 -11.68
C VAL A 147 13.19 -10.62 -12.16
N VAL A 148 13.47 -11.08 -13.39
CA VAL A 148 14.85 -11.06 -13.93
C VAL A 148 15.25 -9.66 -14.42
N GLY A 149 14.30 -8.86 -14.94
CA GLY A 149 14.58 -7.50 -15.43
C GLY A 149 14.81 -6.47 -14.32
N SER A 150 14.12 -6.60 -13.19
CA SER A 150 14.18 -5.66 -12.06
C SER A 150 15.41 -5.90 -11.15
N GLY A 151 15.87 -7.15 -11.04
CA GLY A 151 17.08 -7.47 -10.27
C GLY A 151 18.36 -6.87 -10.88
N LEU A 152 18.47 -6.82 -12.22
CA LEU A 152 19.68 -6.35 -12.90
C LEU A 152 19.86 -4.82 -12.79
N LEU A 153 18.76 -4.06 -12.79
CA LEU A 153 18.78 -2.61 -12.57
C LEU A 153 19.11 -2.26 -11.10
N LEU A 154 18.63 -3.04 -10.14
CA LEU A 154 18.96 -2.84 -8.71
C LEU A 154 20.44 -3.15 -8.43
N VAL A 155 20.99 -4.21 -9.03
CA VAL A 155 22.42 -4.56 -8.91
C VAL A 155 23.32 -3.49 -9.56
N LEU A 156 22.94 -2.96 -10.73
CA LEU A 156 23.67 -1.86 -11.37
C LEU A 156 23.63 -0.57 -10.54
N TRP A 157 22.49 -0.28 -9.89
CA TRP A 157 22.34 0.88 -9.02
C TRP A 157 23.17 0.76 -7.73
N LEU A 158 23.20 -0.42 -7.10
CA LEU A 158 24.06 -0.71 -5.94
C LEU A 158 25.56 -0.64 -6.29
N GLN A 159 25.97 -1.12 -7.47
CA GLN A 159 27.36 -0.99 -7.92
C GLN A 159 27.77 0.46 -8.21
N HIS A 160 26.82 1.32 -8.61
CA HIS A 160 27.12 2.72 -8.86
C HIS A 160 27.36 3.50 -7.57
N GLN A 161 26.62 3.22 -6.50
CA GLN A 161 26.86 3.84 -5.18
C GLN A 161 28.21 3.46 -4.59
N ALA A 162 28.62 2.19 -4.71
CA ALA A 162 29.91 1.74 -4.19
C ALA A 162 31.12 2.41 -4.87
N ARG A 163 30.99 2.83 -6.15
CA ARG A 163 32.05 3.57 -6.86
C ARG A 163 32.15 5.04 -6.45
N GLN A 164 31.07 5.65 -5.97
CA GLN A 164 31.10 7.05 -5.52
C GLN A 164 31.80 7.22 -4.17
N SER A 165 31.84 6.16 -3.35
CA SER A 165 32.57 6.16 -2.08
C SER A 165 34.09 6.00 -2.21
N ALA A 166 34.62 5.73 -3.41
CA ALA A 166 36.05 5.47 -3.62
C ALA A 166 36.86 6.70 -4.06
N SER A 167 36.23 7.86 -4.31
CA SER A 167 36.96 9.11 -4.59
C SER A 167 37.25 9.86 -3.30
N GLY A 168 38.06 9.23 -2.44
CA GLY A 168 38.72 9.88 -1.31
C GLY A 168 39.87 10.74 -1.83
N SER A 169 39.63 12.06 -1.90
CA SER A 169 40.60 13.09 -2.22
C SER A 169 41.84 13.04 -1.33
N ALA A 170 43.00 13.19 -1.96
CA ALA A 170 44.30 13.35 -1.33
C ALA A 170 44.34 14.52 -0.33
N PRO A 171 45.16 14.45 0.74
CA PRO A 171 45.28 15.54 1.70
C PRO A 171 46.13 16.69 1.13
N PRO A 172 45.68 17.96 1.23
CA PRO A 172 46.54 19.08 0.91
C PRO A 172 47.48 19.40 2.08
N ALA A 173 48.68 19.81 1.72
CA ALA A 173 49.77 20.20 2.60
C ALA A 173 49.40 21.38 3.52
N ALA A 174 49.95 21.35 4.73
CA ALA A 174 49.84 22.39 5.74
C ALA A 174 50.50 23.70 5.28
N LEU A 175 49.80 24.82 5.49
CA LEU A 175 50.34 26.17 5.48
C LEU A 175 49.99 26.85 6.82
N PRO A 176 50.84 27.79 7.31
CA PRO A 176 50.77 28.32 8.66
C PRO A 176 49.64 29.35 8.84
N THR A 177 49.12 29.34 10.06
CA THR A 177 48.03 30.13 10.63
C THR A 177 48.32 31.64 10.70
N PRO A 178 47.38 32.49 10.27
CA PRO A 178 47.21 33.84 10.80
C PRO A 178 46.13 33.85 11.90
N ALA A 179 46.45 34.47 13.03
CA ALA A 179 45.55 34.62 14.17
C ALA A 179 44.24 35.35 13.79
N THR A 180 43.10 34.70 14.03
CA THR A 180 41.75 35.27 13.86
C THR A 180 41.13 35.55 15.23
N PRO A 181 40.41 36.67 15.43
CA PRO A 181 39.90 37.10 16.74
C PRO A 181 38.81 36.18 17.28
N ALA A 182 38.71 36.13 18.61
CA ALA A 182 37.75 35.32 19.37
C ALA A 182 36.29 35.46 18.87
N PRO A 183 35.59 34.35 18.59
CA PRO A 183 34.16 34.36 18.35
C PRO A 183 33.37 34.47 19.66
N ALA A 184 32.30 35.26 19.62
CA ALA A 184 31.26 35.33 20.64
C ALA A 184 30.65 33.93 20.93
N PRO A 185 30.11 33.69 22.14
CA PRO A 185 29.49 32.41 22.48
C PRO A 185 28.24 32.19 21.63
N LEU A 186 28.30 31.24 20.71
CA LEU A 186 27.15 30.72 19.98
C LEU A 186 26.33 29.83 20.92
N THR A 187 25.12 30.29 21.19
CA THR A 187 23.99 29.56 21.76
C THR A 187 23.95 28.13 21.23
N ALA A 188 23.87 27.17 22.15
CA ALA A 188 23.83 25.74 21.90
C ALA A 188 22.79 25.36 20.82
N ALA A 189 23.21 24.53 19.88
CA ALA A 189 22.33 23.86 18.93
C ALA A 189 21.28 23.02 19.70
N PRO A 190 20.01 23.01 19.27
CA PRO A 190 18.99 22.14 19.84
C PRO A 190 19.41 20.67 19.73
N ALA A 191 19.41 19.98 20.87
CA ALA A 191 19.61 18.55 20.94
C ALA A 191 18.63 17.83 20.00
N ALA A 192 19.14 16.83 19.26
CA ALA A 192 18.33 15.93 18.46
C ALA A 192 17.20 15.31 19.32
N PRO A 193 15.97 15.18 18.80
CA PRO A 193 14.87 14.62 19.57
C PRO A 193 15.08 13.13 19.86
N SER A 194 15.14 12.84 21.15
CA SER A 194 14.76 11.64 21.88
C SER A 194 14.74 10.29 21.15
N THR A 195 15.66 9.43 21.54
CA THR A 195 15.46 7.98 21.63
C THR A 195 14.15 7.71 22.38
N ALA A 196 13.13 7.22 21.68
CA ALA A 196 11.89 6.76 22.32
C ALA A 196 12.23 5.63 23.31
N ALA A 197 11.57 5.63 24.48
CA ALA A 197 11.75 4.58 25.46
C ALA A 197 11.47 3.19 24.84
N PRO A 198 12.27 2.16 25.17
CA PRO A 198 12.07 0.81 24.64
C PRO A 198 10.70 0.29 25.06
N LEU A 199 10.03 -0.40 24.13
CA LEU A 199 8.77 -1.10 24.40
C LEU A 199 8.98 -2.19 25.45
N GLY A 200 8.00 -2.38 26.34
CA GLY A 200 8.05 -3.42 27.36
C GLY A 200 7.97 -4.82 26.75
N THR A 201 8.64 -5.79 27.39
CA THR A 201 8.67 -7.20 26.95
C THR A 201 7.28 -7.81 26.74
N ASP A 202 6.28 -7.41 27.53
CA ASP A 202 4.91 -7.90 27.40
C ASP A 202 4.25 -7.48 26.07
N ALA A 203 4.50 -6.25 25.60
CA ALA A 203 3.96 -5.77 24.33
C ALA A 203 4.58 -6.53 23.15
N ILE A 204 5.88 -6.83 23.23
CA ILE A 204 6.59 -7.63 22.23
C ILE A 204 6.03 -9.07 22.22
N ASN A 205 5.84 -9.68 23.39
CA ASN A 205 5.26 -11.02 23.51
C ASN A 205 3.82 -11.08 22.94
N ALA A 206 3.01 -10.06 23.21
CA ALA A 206 1.66 -9.97 22.65
C ALA A 206 1.67 -9.81 21.11
N ALA A 207 2.63 -9.05 20.57
CA ALA A 207 2.81 -8.92 19.12
C ALA A 207 3.23 -10.25 18.46
N VAL A 208 4.16 -10.99 19.09
CA VAL A 208 4.55 -12.34 18.66
C VAL A 208 3.35 -13.28 18.66
N ALA A 209 2.54 -13.27 19.73
CA ALA A 209 1.34 -14.08 19.83
C ALA A 209 0.32 -13.76 18.72
N SER A 210 0.19 -12.49 18.31
CA SER A 210 -0.69 -12.12 17.20
C SER A 210 -0.23 -12.71 15.86
N ILE A 211 1.07 -12.64 15.54
CA ILE A 211 1.60 -13.23 14.30
C ILE A 211 1.47 -14.77 14.33
N GLN A 212 1.77 -15.40 15.46
CA GLN A 212 1.60 -16.86 15.60
C GLN A 212 0.13 -17.28 15.46
N GLY A 213 -0.79 -16.52 16.06
CA GLY A 213 -2.23 -16.73 15.94
C GLY A 213 -2.72 -16.65 14.49
N LEU A 214 -2.24 -15.65 13.75
CA LEU A 214 -2.51 -15.53 12.31
C LEU A 214 -2.12 -16.83 11.58
N TYR A 215 -0.88 -17.29 11.73
CA TYR A 215 -0.40 -18.48 10.99
C TYR A 215 -1.07 -19.78 11.45
N ALA A 216 -1.43 -19.89 12.73
CA ALA A 216 -2.24 -21.00 13.21
C ALA A 216 -3.62 -21.02 12.52
N ALA A 217 -4.29 -19.87 12.42
CA ALA A 217 -5.59 -19.74 11.74
C ALA A 217 -5.48 -20.02 10.23
N LEU A 218 -4.44 -19.51 9.56
CA LEU A 218 -4.15 -19.80 8.15
C LEU A 218 -3.93 -21.29 7.89
N SER A 219 -3.17 -21.96 8.75
CA SER A 219 -2.96 -23.40 8.66
C SER A 219 -4.24 -24.20 8.88
N ALA A 220 -5.13 -23.72 9.76
CA ALA A 220 -6.43 -24.34 10.03
C ALA A 220 -7.51 -23.99 8.99
N LYS A 221 -7.19 -23.15 7.99
CA LYS A 221 -8.16 -22.60 7.02
C LYS A 221 -9.28 -21.78 7.67
N ASP A 222 -9.06 -21.28 8.88
CA ASP A 222 -9.97 -20.37 9.57
C ASP A 222 -9.69 -18.93 9.15
N TYR A 223 -10.22 -18.57 7.98
CA TYR A 223 -9.99 -17.26 7.38
C TYR A 223 -10.67 -16.11 8.11
N ALA A 224 -11.75 -16.38 8.84
CA ALA A 224 -12.38 -15.37 9.68
C ALA A 224 -11.47 -14.98 10.85
N THR A 225 -10.89 -15.97 11.53
CA THR A 225 -9.92 -15.71 12.61
C THR A 225 -8.65 -15.09 12.06
N ALA A 226 -8.12 -15.59 10.93
CA ALA A 226 -6.93 -15.02 10.29
C ALA A 226 -7.12 -13.54 9.93
N ALA A 227 -8.28 -13.17 9.37
CA ALA A 227 -8.59 -11.79 9.04
C ALA A 227 -8.61 -10.88 10.27
N SER A 228 -9.00 -11.38 11.45
CA SER A 228 -9.08 -10.58 12.67
C SER A 228 -7.71 -10.17 13.24
N HIS A 229 -6.62 -10.80 12.79
CA HIS A 229 -5.25 -10.40 13.14
C HIS A 229 -4.73 -9.21 12.32
N TYR A 230 -5.38 -8.85 11.21
CA TYR A 230 -4.99 -7.71 10.39
C TYR A 230 -5.72 -6.44 10.85
N GLY A 231 -4.96 -5.35 10.94
CA GLY A 231 -5.51 -4.01 11.04
C GLY A 231 -6.12 -3.55 9.71
N PRO A 232 -6.94 -2.48 9.73
CA PRO A 232 -7.65 -2.01 8.54
C PRO A 232 -6.72 -1.61 7.38
N VAL A 233 -5.48 -1.22 7.67
CA VAL A 233 -4.47 -0.81 6.68
C VAL A 233 -3.84 -2.00 5.93
N ALA A 234 -3.92 -3.21 6.50
CA ALA A 234 -3.37 -4.42 5.91
C ALA A 234 -4.43 -5.47 5.56
N ALA A 235 -5.72 -5.15 5.73
CA ALA A 235 -6.82 -6.06 5.45
C ALA A 235 -6.82 -6.53 3.99
N ASP A 236 -6.40 -5.67 3.07
CA ASP A 236 -6.25 -5.89 1.64
C ASP A 236 -4.98 -6.70 1.26
N GLN A 237 -4.09 -6.99 2.22
CA GLN A 237 -2.97 -7.91 2.03
C GLN A 237 -3.37 -9.38 2.25
N PHE A 238 -4.56 -9.61 2.81
CA PHE A 238 -5.07 -10.95 3.09
C PHE A 238 -5.95 -11.45 1.93
N ASP A 239 -5.49 -12.52 1.27
CA ASP A 239 -6.27 -13.23 0.24
C ASP A 239 -6.44 -14.71 0.63
N PRO A 240 -7.65 -15.12 1.08
CA PRO A 240 -7.96 -16.52 1.37
C PRO A 240 -7.70 -17.46 0.18
N THR A 241 -7.89 -16.98 -1.05
CA THR A 241 -7.76 -17.79 -2.27
C THR A 241 -6.31 -18.22 -2.46
N PHE A 242 -5.36 -17.31 -2.23
CA PHE A 242 -3.93 -17.61 -2.23
C PHE A 242 -3.58 -18.72 -1.23
N PHE A 243 -4.15 -18.70 -0.02
CA PHE A 243 -3.82 -19.69 1.01
C PHE A 243 -4.47 -21.06 0.79
N ASN A 244 -5.50 -21.17 -0.05
CA ASN A 244 -6.15 -22.46 -0.36
C ASN A 244 -5.24 -23.45 -1.10
N GLN A 245 -4.17 -22.99 -1.74
CA GLN A 245 -3.25 -23.86 -2.48
C GLN A 245 -2.27 -24.63 -1.58
N PHE A 246 -2.17 -24.27 -0.29
CA PHE A 246 -1.26 -24.88 0.67
C PHE A 246 -2.01 -25.83 1.59
N GLU A 247 -1.41 -26.97 1.91
CA GLU A 247 -1.90 -27.86 2.96
C GLU A 247 -1.69 -27.22 4.34
N ARG A 248 -0.51 -26.65 4.57
CA ARG A 248 -0.13 -26.03 5.84
C ARG A 248 0.74 -24.80 5.60
N VAL A 249 0.58 -23.80 6.45
CA VAL A 249 1.45 -22.62 6.49
C VAL A 249 1.93 -22.42 7.92
N THR A 250 3.22 -22.19 8.10
CA THR A 250 3.83 -22.01 9.43
C THR A 250 4.76 -20.80 9.43
N VAL A 251 5.02 -20.27 10.62
CA VAL A 251 5.96 -19.18 10.83
C VAL A 251 6.95 -19.57 11.91
N THR A 252 8.23 -19.33 11.66
CA THR A 252 9.35 -19.59 12.57
C THR A 252 10.31 -18.40 12.57
N ASP A 253 11.30 -18.44 13.47
CA ASP A 253 12.36 -17.44 13.53
C ASP A 253 11.87 -15.98 13.61
N LEU A 254 10.74 -15.75 14.31
CA LEU A 254 10.28 -14.38 14.59
C LEU A 254 11.31 -13.65 15.45
N ARG A 255 11.92 -12.62 14.87
CA ARG A 255 12.91 -11.77 15.54
C ARG A 255 12.47 -10.32 15.43
N GLU A 256 12.45 -9.62 16.56
CA GLU A 256 12.29 -8.18 16.55
C GLU A 256 13.50 -7.54 15.84
N THR A 257 13.22 -6.64 14.90
CA THR A 257 14.24 -5.88 14.18
C THR A 257 14.30 -4.43 14.63
N SER A 258 13.16 -3.89 15.05
CA SER A 258 13.07 -2.55 15.65
C SER A 258 11.73 -2.38 16.37
N SER A 259 11.70 -1.44 17.29
CA SER A 259 10.49 -0.97 17.94
C SER A 259 10.50 0.55 18.09
N SER A 260 9.35 1.17 17.87
CA SER A 260 9.19 2.63 18.00
C SER A 260 7.79 2.98 18.46
N GLY A 261 7.68 3.48 19.69
CA GLY A 261 6.41 3.86 20.29
C GLY A 261 5.49 2.66 20.52
N SER A 262 4.57 2.41 19.60
CA SER A 262 3.63 1.27 19.63
C SER A 262 3.79 0.33 18.44
N MET A 263 4.73 0.61 17.54
CA MET A 263 4.99 -0.23 16.40
C MET A 263 6.16 -1.15 16.71
N VAL A 264 5.96 -2.46 16.53
CA VAL A 264 7.02 -3.47 16.63
C VAL A 264 7.22 -4.07 15.24
N ASN A 265 8.46 -4.11 14.77
CA ASN A 265 8.81 -4.70 13.48
C ASN A 265 9.50 -6.04 13.69
N PHE A 266 9.05 -7.06 12.97
CA PHE A 266 9.62 -8.40 12.99
C PHE A 266 10.14 -8.80 11.62
N GLU A 267 11.17 -9.63 11.62
CA GLU A 267 11.49 -10.51 10.51
C GLU A 267 11.17 -11.95 10.92
N ALA A 268 10.60 -12.73 10.02
CA ALA A 268 10.28 -14.13 10.27
C ALA A 268 10.50 -14.98 9.02
N VAL A 269 10.51 -16.28 9.22
CA VAL A 269 10.57 -17.29 8.17
C VAL A 269 9.19 -17.93 8.04
N VAL A 270 8.62 -17.89 6.84
CA VAL A 270 7.31 -18.46 6.52
C VAL A 270 7.53 -19.70 5.67
N THR A 271 6.95 -20.81 6.08
CA THR A 271 7.02 -22.09 5.35
C THR A 271 5.64 -22.49 4.87
N PHE A 272 5.53 -22.69 3.55
CA PHE A 272 4.35 -23.20 2.87
C PHE A 272 4.57 -24.67 2.51
N VAL A 273 3.62 -25.52 2.87
CA VAL A 273 3.61 -26.94 2.50
C VAL A 273 2.48 -27.15 1.51
N TYR A 274 2.80 -27.71 0.34
CA TYR A 274 1.84 -28.03 -0.69
C TYR A 274 1.20 -29.41 -0.46
N PRO A 275 -0.01 -29.68 -1.01
CA PRO A 275 -0.67 -30.98 -0.87
C PRO A 275 0.12 -32.19 -1.41
N ASN A 276 1.13 -31.96 -2.26
CA ASN A 276 2.01 -33.01 -2.77
C ASN A 276 3.27 -33.21 -1.91
N GLY A 277 3.39 -32.51 -0.79
CA GLY A 277 4.54 -32.57 0.12
C GLY A 277 5.67 -31.60 -0.21
N ASP A 278 5.62 -30.88 -1.34
CA ASP A 278 6.63 -29.88 -1.65
C ASP A 278 6.62 -28.76 -0.61
N VAL A 279 7.78 -28.15 -0.38
CA VAL A 279 7.95 -27.09 0.62
C VAL A 279 8.58 -25.87 -0.05
N GLN A 280 8.00 -24.70 0.21
CA GLN A 280 8.60 -23.41 -0.10
C GLN A 280 8.78 -22.61 1.18
N THR A 281 9.93 -21.95 1.32
CA THR A 281 10.22 -21.10 2.47
C THR A 281 10.61 -19.70 2.00
N GLU A 282 10.09 -18.67 2.65
CA GLU A 282 10.40 -17.26 2.39
C GLU A 282 10.66 -16.49 3.68
N SER A 283 11.41 -15.39 3.60
CA SER A 283 11.45 -14.41 4.67
C SER A 283 10.31 -13.40 4.50
N ARG A 284 9.77 -12.92 5.62
CA ARG A 284 8.69 -11.95 5.65
C ARG A 284 8.89 -10.96 6.77
N ARG A 285 8.57 -9.69 6.53
CA ARG A 285 8.61 -8.63 7.54
C ARG A 285 7.21 -8.27 7.99
N PHE A 286 7.04 -8.06 9.29
CA PHE A 286 5.77 -7.68 9.88
C PHE A 286 5.92 -6.38 10.65
N THR A 287 4.88 -5.55 10.58
CA THR A 287 4.73 -4.42 11.48
C THR A 287 3.45 -4.59 12.29
N VAL A 288 3.56 -4.60 13.61
CA VAL A 288 2.45 -4.82 14.54
C VAL A 288 2.21 -3.56 15.36
N ASP A 289 0.96 -3.11 15.44
CA ASP A 289 0.53 -2.03 16.33
C ASP A 289 0.07 -2.62 17.67
N THR A 290 0.78 -2.30 18.74
CA THR A 290 0.51 -2.77 20.10
C THR A 290 -0.41 -1.85 20.90
N ARG A 291 -0.99 -0.80 20.29
CA ARG A 291 -2.05 0.02 20.94
C ARG A 291 -3.39 -0.68 20.99
N THR A 292 -3.59 -1.66 20.12
CA THR A 292 -4.84 -2.43 20.05
C THR A 292 -4.74 -3.67 20.94
N THR A 293 -5.90 -4.14 21.40
CA THR A 293 -6.02 -5.38 22.18
C THR A 293 -7.05 -6.28 21.51
N PRO A 294 -6.65 -7.36 20.81
CA PRO A 294 -5.27 -7.82 20.62
C PRO A 294 -4.44 -6.89 19.70
N PRO A 295 -3.09 -6.98 19.74
CA PRO A 295 -2.22 -6.28 18.78
C PRO A 295 -2.54 -6.69 17.33
N LEU A 296 -2.58 -5.72 16.43
CA LEU A 296 -2.95 -5.95 15.03
C LEU A 296 -1.78 -5.77 14.08
N ILE A 297 -1.70 -6.63 13.06
CA ILE A 297 -0.71 -6.56 11.99
C ILE A 297 -1.13 -5.44 11.04
N THR A 298 -0.28 -4.44 10.89
CA THR A 298 -0.52 -3.26 10.04
C THR A 298 0.29 -3.28 8.74
N SER A 299 1.27 -4.19 8.63
CA SER A 299 1.97 -4.49 7.38
C SER A 299 2.55 -5.92 7.41
N SER A 300 2.56 -6.59 6.26
CA SER A 300 3.13 -7.92 6.02
C SER A 300 3.81 -7.94 4.65
N GLU A 301 5.13 -7.79 4.64
CA GLU A 301 5.93 -7.61 3.43
C GLU A 301 6.74 -8.86 3.09
N PHE A 302 6.65 -9.31 1.85
CA PHE A 302 7.54 -10.32 1.32
C PHE A 302 8.99 -9.84 1.33
N GLY A 303 9.90 -10.68 1.83
CA GLY A 303 11.34 -10.46 1.79
C GLY A 303 11.97 -11.14 0.58
N GLN A 304 12.37 -12.39 0.75
CA GLN A 304 12.98 -13.21 -0.31
C GLN A 304 12.60 -14.68 -0.17
N VAL A 305 12.66 -15.43 -1.27
CA VAL A 305 12.56 -16.89 -1.23
C VAL A 305 13.87 -17.44 -0.65
N LEU A 306 13.77 -18.21 0.43
CA LEU A 306 14.88 -18.90 1.07
C LEU A 306 15.05 -20.32 0.51
N GLN A 307 13.92 -20.97 0.22
CA GLN A 307 13.86 -22.26 -0.44
C GLN A 307 12.74 -22.23 -1.48
N PRO A 308 13.06 -22.30 -2.78
CA PRO A 308 12.05 -22.45 -3.82
C PRO A 308 11.45 -23.85 -3.78
N ARG A 309 10.27 -23.99 -4.41
CA ARG A 309 9.63 -25.28 -4.66
C ARG A 309 10.47 -26.18 -5.56
#